data_AF-A0A3R9T6T7-F1
#
_entry.id   AF-A0A3R9T6T7-F1
#
_cell.length_a   1.000
_cell.length_b   1.000
_cell.length_c   1.000
_cell.angle_alpha   90.00
_cell.angle_beta   90.00
_cell.angle_gamma   90.00
#
_symmetry.space_group_name_H-M   'P 1'
#
loop_
_entity.id
_entity.type
_entity.pdbx_description
1 polymer ?
#
loop_
_entity_poly.entity_id
_entity_poly.type
_entity_poly.pdbx_seq_one_letter_code
_entity_poly.pdbx_strand_id
1 'polypeptide(L)'
;MPWKFNLIAPRQGLFASLLIISFALHTFLLVIATTHQLNENRASQGQLMTSQLVADSLSELEPANTVSLALIANRYATNPSVASIRILDANKQVLATSGMSKTRQGEIFVRDALQNEKKVGS
;
A
#
# COMPACT_ATOMS: atom_id res chain seq x y z
N MET A 1 -55.95 30.07 29.59
CA MET A 1 -55.61 29.09 28.54
C MET A 1 -54.41 28.29 29.02
N PRO A 2 -54.54 27.05 29.51
CA PRO A 2 -53.36 26.27 29.90
C PRO A 2 -52.85 25.50 28.68
N TRP A 3 -51.61 25.80 28.30
CA TRP A 3 -50.86 25.05 27.30
C TRP A 3 -50.60 23.64 27.82
N LYS A 4 -51.19 22.62 27.18
CA LYS A 4 -50.84 21.22 27.41
C LYS A 4 -49.53 20.93 26.68
N PHE A 5 -48.42 20.84 27.40
CA PHE A 5 -47.21 20.19 26.91
C PHE A 5 -47.52 18.69 26.74
N ASN A 6 -47.82 18.28 25.51
CA ASN A 6 -47.83 16.87 25.16
C ASN A 6 -46.37 16.38 25.22
N LEU A 7 -45.99 15.73 26.33
CA LEU A 7 -44.76 14.95 26.36
C LEU A 7 -44.87 13.89 25.28
N ILE A 8 -44.01 14.01 24.26
CA ILE A 8 -43.96 13.07 23.16
C ILE A 8 -43.60 11.70 23.75
N ALA A 9 -44.51 10.76 23.51
CA ALA A 9 -44.62 9.43 24.07
C ALA A 9 -43.31 8.59 24.16
N PRO A 10 -43.22 7.63 25.10
CA PRO A 10 -42.06 6.77 25.41
C PRO A 10 -41.42 5.97 24.23
N ARG A 11 -42.01 6.02 23.04
CA ARG A 11 -41.56 5.40 21.80
C ARG A 11 -40.41 6.15 21.09
N GLN A 12 -40.22 7.44 21.32
CA GLN A 12 -39.16 8.22 20.64
C GLN A 12 -37.74 7.83 21.08
N GLY A 13 -37.58 7.42 22.35
CA GLY A 13 -36.31 6.92 22.86
C GLY A 13 -35.89 5.60 22.20
N LEU A 14 -36.85 4.75 21.82
CA LEU A 14 -36.61 3.51 21.10
C LEU A 14 -36.11 3.78 19.67
N PHE A 15 -36.74 4.71 18.96
CA PHE A 15 -36.26 5.10 17.63
C PHE A 15 -34.88 5.77 17.69
N ALA A 16 -34.64 6.63 18.69
CA ALA A 16 -33.34 7.26 18.88
C ALA A 16 -32.24 6.22 19.17
N SER A 17 -32.49 5.24 20.03
CA SER A 17 -31.50 4.19 20.31
C SER A 17 -31.24 3.29 19.09
N LEU A 18 -32.27 2.93 18.34
CA LEU A 18 -32.13 2.18 17.08
C LEU A 18 -31.31 2.96 16.04
N LEU A 19 -31.56 4.27 15.89
CA LEU A 19 -30.78 5.12 14.99
C LEU A 19 -29.31 5.22 15.42
N ILE A 20 -29.04 5.36 16.71
CA ILE A 20 -27.67 5.42 17.24
C ILE A 20 -26.94 4.10 16.98
N ILE A 21 -27.57 2.96 17.26
CA ILE A 21 -26.98 1.64 17.01
C ILE A 21 -26.75 1.42 15.51
N SER A 22 -27.73 1.78 14.67
CA SER A 22 -27.61 1.67 13.22
C SER A 22 -26.47 2.54 12.68
N PHE A 23 -26.36 3.78 13.15
CA PHE A 23 -25.28 4.69 12.77
C PHE A 23 -23.92 4.19 13.25
N ALA A 24 -23.83 3.69 14.48
CA ALA A 24 -22.60 3.11 15.01
C ALA A 24 -22.15 1.87 14.21
N LEU A 25 -23.09 0.97 13.88
CA LEU A 25 -22.81 -0.18 13.03
C LEU A 25 -22.38 0.25 11.62
N HIS A 26 -23.06 1.23 11.04
CA HIS A 26 -22.75 1.72 9.70
C HIS A 26 -21.35 2.34 9.62
N THR A 27 -21.01 3.22 10.55
CA THR A 27 -19.68 3.83 10.63
C THR A 27 -18.59 2.78 10.84
N PHE A 28 -18.85 1.78 11.69
CA PHE A 28 -17.92 0.67 11.90
C PHE A 28 -17.68 -0.14 10.63
N LEU A 29 -18.75 -0.51 9.91
CA LEU A 29 -18.64 -1.21 8.63
C LEU A 29 -17.92 -0.38 7.56
N LEU A 30 -18.16 0.94 7.52
CA LEU A 30 -17.48 1.85 6.60
C LEU A 30 -15.97 1.88 6.87
N VAL A 31 -15.56 1.93 8.14
CA VAL A 31 -14.13 1.86 8.50
C VAL A 31 -13.53 0.55 8.04
N ILE A 32 -14.16 -0.60 8.32
CA ILE A 32 -13.67 -1.92 7.90
C ILE A 32 -13.53 -2.00 6.38
N ALA A 33 -14.59 -1.65 5.64
CA ALA A 33 -14.58 -1.68 4.18
C ALA A 33 -13.47 -0.79 3.60
N THR A 34 -13.31 0.42 4.15
CA THR A 34 -12.26 1.36 3.72
C THR A 34 -10.87 0.81 4.03
N THR A 35 -10.66 0.17 5.18
CA THR A 35 -9.36 -0.44 5.50
C THR A 35 -9.02 -1.60 4.58
N HIS A 36 -10.01 -2.43 4.23
CA HIS A 36 -9.82 -3.53 3.29
C HIS A 36 -9.44 -3.02 1.89
N GLN A 37 -10.21 -2.07 1.38
CA GLN A 37 -9.96 -1.46 0.07
C GLN A 37 -8.61 -0.75 0.02
N LEU A 38 -8.21 -0.06 1.10
CA LEU A 38 -6.89 0.57 1.19
C LEU A 38 -5.77 -0.48 1.14
N ASN A 39 -5.96 -1.64 1.77
CA ASN A 39 -4.99 -2.72 1.76
C ASN A 39 -4.83 -3.34 0.36
N GLU A 40 -5.94 -3.67 -0.31
CA GLU A 40 -5.90 -4.17 -1.70
C GLU A 40 -5.26 -3.16 -2.66
N ASN A 41 -5.58 -1.88 -2.50
CA ASN A 41 -4.97 -0.82 -3.30
C ASN A 41 -3.46 -0.73 -3.07
N ARG A 42 -2.98 -0.87 -1.83
CA ARG A 42 -1.55 -0.88 -1.51
C ARG A 42 -0.85 -2.08 -2.14
N ALA A 43 -1.47 -3.25 -2.12
CA ALA A 43 -0.95 -4.45 -2.76
C ALA A 43 -0.79 -4.26 -4.28
N SER A 44 -1.85 -3.79 -4.94
CA SER A 44 -1.83 -3.49 -6.38
C SER A 44 -0.79 -2.44 -6.75
N GLN A 45 -0.71 -1.34 -5.98
CA GLN A 45 0.31 -0.30 -6.16
C GLN A 45 1.73 -0.84 -6.00
N GLY A 46 1.98 -1.69 -4.99
CA GLY A 46 3.28 -2.32 -4.76
C GLY A 46 3.71 -3.22 -5.93
N GLN A 47 2.79 -4.02 -6.47
CA GLN A 47 3.05 -4.86 -7.65
C GLN A 47 3.36 -4.03 -8.90
N LEU A 48 2.56 -2.98 -9.16
CA LEU A 48 2.77 -2.10 -10.31
C LEU A 48 4.11 -1.37 -10.21
N MET A 49 4.40 -0.78 -9.05
CA MET A 49 5.64 -0.06 -8.81
C MET A 49 6.86 -0.97 -8.94
N THR A 50 6.78 -2.21 -8.46
CA THR A 50 7.86 -3.21 -8.63
C THR A 50 8.04 -3.59 -10.10
N SER A 51 6.95 -3.69 -10.87
CA SER A 51 7.02 -3.93 -12.32
C SER A 51 7.70 -2.81 -13.07
N GLN A 52 7.37 -1.56 -12.73
CA GLN A 52 7.96 -0.37 -13.34
C GLN A 52 9.43 -0.25 -12.95
N LEU A 53 9.77 -0.50 -11.68
CA LEU A 53 11.15 -0.56 -11.21
C LEU A 53 11.98 -1.58 -12.02
N VAL A 54 11.44 -2.78 -12.22
CA VAL A 54 12.12 -3.82 -13.02
C VAL A 54 12.32 -3.36 -14.46
N ALA A 55 11.28 -2.81 -15.10
CA ALA A 55 11.36 -2.31 -16.47
C ALA A 55 12.41 -1.19 -16.62
N ASP A 56 12.46 -0.25 -15.68
CA ASP A 56 13.42 0.85 -15.66
C ASP A 56 14.86 0.35 -15.40
N SER A 57 15.02 -0.70 -14.61
CA SER A 57 16.32 -1.27 -14.27
C SER A 57 16.89 -2.22 -15.33
N LEU A 58 16.06 -2.68 -16.27
CA LEU A 58 16.41 -3.78 -17.18
C LEU A 58 17.63 -3.46 -18.05
N SER A 59 17.71 -2.23 -18.58
CA SER A 59 18.85 -1.77 -19.40
C SER A 59 20.13 -1.58 -18.60
N GLU A 60 20.04 -1.43 -17.28
CA GLU A 60 21.18 -1.22 -16.38
C GLU A 60 21.62 -2.52 -15.69
N LEU A 61 20.95 -3.65 -15.98
CA LEU A 61 21.30 -4.98 -15.46
C LEU A 61 22.27 -5.74 -16.38
N GLU A 62 22.36 -5.38 -17.66
CA GLU A 62 23.34 -5.95 -18.61
C GLU A 62 24.00 -4.88 -19.50
N PRO A 63 25.28 -4.50 -19.21
CA PRO A 63 26.06 -4.88 -18.03
C PRO A 63 25.54 -4.24 -16.75
N ALA A 64 25.68 -4.92 -15.60
CA ALA A 64 25.19 -4.44 -14.31
C ALA A 64 25.88 -3.13 -13.90
N ASN A 65 25.16 -2.00 -14.00
CA ASN A 65 25.62 -0.68 -13.59
C ASN A 65 25.06 -0.34 -12.20
N THR A 66 25.83 -0.69 -11.17
CA THR A 66 25.44 -0.50 -9.76
C THR A 66 25.15 0.96 -9.40
N VAL A 67 25.81 1.93 -10.04
CA VAL A 67 25.58 3.36 -9.79
C VAL A 67 24.22 3.79 -10.35
N SER A 68 23.90 3.45 -11.60
CA SER A 68 22.59 3.72 -12.20
C SER A 68 21.47 3.02 -11.42
N LEU A 69 21.66 1.76 -11.06
CA LEU A 69 20.70 0.99 -10.28
C LEU A 69 20.45 1.63 -8.89
N ALA A 70 21.49 2.18 -8.24
CA ALA A 70 21.34 2.91 -7.00
C ALA A 70 20.56 4.23 -7.16
N LEU A 71 20.77 4.96 -8.26
CA LEU A 71 20.01 6.17 -8.58
C LEU A 71 18.53 5.85 -8.84
N ILE A 72 18.25 4.80 -9.61
CA ILE A 72 16.88 4.32 -9.86
C ILE A 72 16.24 3.89 -8.53
N ALA A 73 16.91 3.05 -7.73
CA ALA A 73 16.40 2.64 -6.42
C ALA A 73 16.13 3.84 -5.51
N ASN A 74 16.99 4.86 -5.52
CA ASN A 74 16.80 6.07 -4.74
C ASN A 74 15.60 6.88 -5.21
N ARG A 75 15.40 7.03 -6.53
CA ARG A 75 14.23 7.71 -7.10
C ARG A 75 12.94 7.08 -6.59
N TYR A 76 12.83 5.76 -6.64
CA TYR A 76 11.64 5.06 -6.15
C TYR A 76 11.51 5.11 -4.62
N ALA A 77 12.62 5.09 -3.88
CA ALA A 77 12.63 5.20 -2.42
C ALA A 77 12.25 6.60 -1.90
N THR A 78 12.22 7.64 -2.74
CA THR A 78 11.66 8.95 -2.36
C THR A 78 10.15 8.92 -2.16
N ASN A 79 9.45 7.91 -2.69
CA ASN A 79 8.02 7.75 -2.48
C ASN A 79 7.75 7.37 -1.01
N PRO A 80 6.92 8.13 -0.27
CA PRO A 80 6.67 7.90 1.16
C PRO A 80 6.03 6.54 1.47
N SER A 81 5.38 5.91 0.48
CA SER A 81 4.80 4.56 0.58
C SER A 81 5.85 3.45 0.46
N VAL A 82 7.10 3.77 0.13
CA VAL A 82 8.20 2.82 -0.01
C VAL A 82 9.03 2.79 1.26
N ALA A 83 9.11 1.64 1.91
CA ALA A 83 9.98 1.45 3.07
C ALA A 83 11.43 1.21 2.65
N SER A 84 11.65 0.30 1.70
CA SER A 84 12.97 -0.08 1.21
C SER A 84 12.89 -0.70 -0.18
N ILE A 85 13.96 -0.54 -0.95
CA ILE A 85 14.14 -1.19 -2.26
C ILE A 85 15.48 -1.92 -2.26
N ARG A 86 15.48 -3.12 -2.83
CA ARG A 86 16.67 -3.94 -3.04
C ARG A 86 16.65 -4.49 -4.45
N ILE A 87 17.71 -4.23 -5.22
CA ILE A 87 17.94 -4.81 -6.54
C ILE A 87 19.03 -5.86 -6.37
N LEU A 88 18.78 -7.07 -6.87
CA LEU A 88 19.69 -8.20 -6.73
C LEU A 88 20.06 -8.78 -8.11
N ASP A 89 21.26 -9.31 -8.25
CA ASP A 89 21.66 -10.11 -9.43
C ASP A 89 21.07 -11.53 -9.35
N ALA A 90 21.16 -12.31 -10.43
CA ALA A 90 20.77 -13.73 -10.48
C ALA A 90 21.31 -14.57 -9.30
N ASN A 91 22.51 -14.27 -8.79
CA ASN A 91 23.15 -14.91 -7.64
C ASN A 91 22.64 -14.41 -6.27
N LYS A 92 21.59 -13.59 -6.25
CA LYS A 92 21.03 -12.93 -5.04
C LYS A 92 22.02 -11.97 -4.36
N GLN A 93 23.06 -11.52 -5.05
CA GLN A 93 23.93 -10.46 -4.56
C GLN A 93 23.22 -9.12 -4.69
N VAL A 94 23.37 -8.25 -3.69
CA VAL A 94 22.73 -6.93 -3.71
C VAL A 94 23.53 -6.00 -4.62
N LEU A 95 22.90 -5.56 -5.71
CA LEU A 95 23.48 -4.59 -6.65
C LEU A 95 23.19 -3.15 -6.23
N ALA A 96 22.00 -2.91 -5.67
CA ALA A 96 21.60 -1.60 -5.16
C ALA A 96 20.61 -1.73 -4.00
N THR A 97 20.63 -0.77 -3.09
CA THR A 97 19.68 -0.64 -1.99
C THR A 97 19.37 0.82 -1.74
N SER A 98 18.11 1.13 -1.47
CA SER A 98 17.69 2.45 -0.99
C SER A 98 16.48 2.37 -0.05
N GLY A 99 16.15 3.48 0.60
CA GLY A 99 15.10 3.59 1.61
C GLY A 99 15.61 3.35 3.04
N MET A 100 14.69 3.48 4.00
CA MET A 100 15.03 3.30 5.41
C MET A 100 15.09 1.81 5.75
N SER A 101 16.30 1.26 5.70
CA SER A 101 16.60 -0.10 6.13
C SER A 101 16.16 -0.27 7.60
N LYS A 102 15.09 -1.04 7.82
CA LYS A 102 14.64 -1.63 9.10
C LYS A 102 13.69 -0.86 10.02
N THR A 103 13.30 0.39 9.78
CA THR A 103 12.39 1.11 10.71
C THR A 103 10.91 1.14 10.29
N ARG A 104 10.58 0.75 9.05
CA ARG A 104 9.20 0.68 8.54
C ARG A 104 8.87 -0.75 8.10
N GLN A 105 7.79 -1.30 8.65
CA GLN A 105 7.23 -2.60 8.26
C GLN A 105 6.24 -2.41 7.10
N GLY A 106 6.11 -3.44 6.25
CA GLY A 106 5.21 -3.40 5.10
C GLY A 106 5.20 -4.72 4.33
N GLU A 107 4.34 -4.80 3.32
CA GLU A 107 4.28 -5.93 2.40
C GLU A 107 5.52 -5.94 1.48
N ILE A 108 6.05 -7.14 1.20
CA ILE A 108 7.26 -7.32 0.38
C ILE A 108 6.82 -7.79 -1.00
N PHE A 109 7.19 -7.02 -2.03
CA PHE A 109 6.97 -7.37 -3.43
C PHE A 109 8.30 -7.76 -4.08
N VAL A 110 8.32 -8.90 -4.77
CA VAL A 110 9.50 -9.42 -5.47
C VAL A 110 9.12 -9.70 -6.91
N ARG A 111 9.98 -9.32 -7.85
CA ARG A 111 9.78 -9.58 -9.27
C ARG A 111 11.12 -9.84 -9.95
N ASP A 112 11.19 -10.91 -10.73
CA ASP A 112 12.36 -11.21 -11.54
C ASP A 112 12.47 -10.24 -12.73
N ALA A 113 13.69 -9.82 -13.03
CA ALA A 113 14.01 -9.08 -14.25
C ALA A 113 14.13 -10.05 -15.43
N LEU A 114 13.09 -10.11 -16.26
CA LEU A 114 13.04 -10.94 -17.45
C LEU A 114 13.18 -10.06 -18.71
N GLN A 115 14.07 -10.43 -19.62
CA GLN A 115 14.18 -9.87 -20.96
C GLN A 115 14.10 -11.01 -21.96
N ASN A 116 13.14 -10.93 -22.90
CA ASN A 116 12.88 -12.01 -23.87
C ASN A 116 12.77 -13.39 -23.19
N GLU A 117 12.00 -13.49 -22.10
CA GLU A 117 11.78 -14.72 -21.32
C GLU A 117 13.00 -15.27 -20.58
N LYS A 118 14.16 -14.59 -20.63
CA LYS A 118 15.39 -14.97 -19.91
C LYS A 118 15.63 -14.03 -18.72
N LYS A 119 16.03 -14.60 -17.58
CA LYS A 119 16.44 -13.81 -16.41
C LYS A 119 17.73 -13.04 -16.72
N VAL A 120 17.71 -11.73 -16.50
CA VAL A 120 18.83 -10.80 -16.76
C VAL A 120 19.70 -10.63 -15.52
N GLY A 121 21.00 -10.43 -15.71
CA GLY A 121 21.98 -10.23 -14.63
C GLY A 121 22.72 -11.50 -14.24
N SER A 122 23.15 -12.28 -15.24
CA SER A 122 24.06 -13.43 -15.10
C SER A 122 25.52 -13.02 -15.03
#